data_AF-A0A8T1F2R2-F1
#
_entry.id   AF-A0A8T1F2R2-F1
#
_cell.length_a   1.000
_cell.length_b   1.000
_cell.length_c   1.000
_cell.angle_alpha   90.00
_cell.angle_beta   90.00
_cell.angle_gamma   90.00
#
_symmetry.space_group_name_H-M   'P 1'
#
loop_
_entity.id
_entity.type
_entity.pdbx_description
1 polymer ?
#
loop_
_entity_poly.entity_id
_entity_poly.type
_entity_poly.pdbx_seq_one_letter_code
_entity_poly.pdbx_strand_id
1 'polypeptide(L)' 'LRYHWERYLIAESKNKCEWNIRKGGRTSVAGTYRFVHRGYSKHLLGALTAYEATSNSFTMTA' A
#
# COMPACT_ATOMS: atom_id res chain seq x y z
N LEU A 1 -4.30 9.64 -2.25
CA LEU A 1 -3.54 8.37 -2.18
C LEU A 1 -2.70 8.28 -3.45
N ARG A 2 -1.45 7.83 -3.35
CA ARG A 2 -0.58 7.55 -4.50
C ARG A 2 -0.01 6.15 -4.35
N TYR A 3 0.18 5.49 -5.48
CA TYR A 3 0.77 4.16 -5.56
C TYR A 3 1.87 4.19 -6.60
N HIS A 4 3.01 3.62 -6.27
CA HIS A 4 4.14 3.46 -7.16
C HIS A 4 4.62 2.02 -7.13
N TRP A 5 4.76 1.42 -8.31
CA TRP A 5 5.34 0.11 -8.49
C TRP A 5 6.72 0.29 -9.12
N GLU A 6 7.70 -0.44 -8.63
CA GLU A 6 9.02 -0.51 -9.25
C GLU A 6 9.50 -1.96 -9.33
N ARG A 7 10.20 -2.27 -10.42
CA ARG A 7 10.96 -3.51 -10.52
C ARG A 7 12.11 -3.45 -9.51
N TYR A 8 12.31 -4.54 -8.79
CA TYR A 8 13.43 -4.70 -7.88
C TYR A 8 14.13 -6.01 -8.23
N LEU A 9 15.47 -5.97 -8.35
CA LEU A 9 16.25 -7.12 -8.80
C LEU A 9 15.74 -7.66 -10.16
N ILE A 10 15.55 -8.98 -10.30
CA ILE A 10 15.28 -9.63 -11.59
C ILE A 10 13.76 -9.80 -11.79
N ALA A 11 13.09 -10.48 -10.87
CA ALA A 11 11.68 -10.85 -10.98
C ALA A 11 10.81 -10.22 -9.87
N GLU A 12 11.43 -9.61 -8.87
CA GLU A 12 10.80 -9.01 -7.73
C GLU A 12 10.30 -7.59 -8.03
N SER A 13 9.50 -7.07 -7.13
CA SER A 13 9.01 -5.71 -7.22
C SER A 13 8.76 -5.12 -5.85
N LYS A 14 8.85 -3.79 -5.76
CA LYS A 14 8.46 -3.03 -4.59
C LYS A 14 7.21 -2.21 -4.88
N ASN A 15 6.35 -2.14 -3.88
CA ASN A 15 5.10 -1.41 -3.91
C ASN A 15 5.17 -0.30 -2.86
N LYS A 16 5.07 0.95 -3.29
CA LYS A 16 5.07 2.11 -2.39
C LYS A 16 3.70 2.75 -2.40
N CYS A 17 3.04 2.73 -1.24
CA CYS A 17 1.78 3.42 -1.00
C CYS A 17 2.08 4.72 -0.24
N GLU A 18 1.56 5.84 -0.73
CA GLU A 18 1.74 7.15 -0.10
C GLU A 18 0.37 7.81 0.14
N TRP A 19 0.20 8.35 1.34
CA TRP A 19 -0.96 9.15 1.69
C TRP A 19 -0.53 10.52 2.20
N ASN A 20 -0.70 11.53 1.35
CA ASN A 20 -0.47 12.92 1.72
C ASN A 20 -1.70 13.44 2.46
N ILE A 21 -1.61 13.51 3.78
CA ILE A 21 -2.64 14.08 4.66
C ILE A 21 -2.40 15.59 4.75
N ARG A 22 -3.41 16.39 4.39
CA ARG A 22 -3.37 17.85 4.50
C ARG A 22 -4.20 18.30 5.69
N LYS A 23 -3.71 19.27 6.46
CA LYS A 23 -4.45 19.85 7.60
C LYS A 23 -5.82 20.38 7.14
N GLY A 24 -6.87 20.03 7.86
CA GLY A 24 -8.25 20.43 7.54
C GLY A 24 -8.86 19.74 6.31
N GLY A 25 -8.17 18.74 5.74
CA GLY A 25 -8.70 17.96 4.64
C GLY A 25 -9.74 16.94 5.10
N ARG A 26 -10.66 16.53 4.21
CA ARG A 26 -11.64 15.47 4.50
C ARG A 26 -11.00 14.13 4.89
N THR A 27 -9.73 13.93 4.52
CA THR A 27 -8.95 12.74 4.84
C THR A 27 -8.04 12.94 6.07
N SER A 28 -8.17 14.04 6.81
CA SER A 28 -7.36 14.30 8.03
C SER A 28 -8.18 14.15 9.31
N VAL A 29 -9.17 13.26 9.32
CA VAL A 29 -10.02 12.98 10.49
C VAL A 29 -9.25 12.17 11.52
N ALA A 30 -9.12 12.68 12.75
CA ALA A 30 -8.41 11.98 13.82
C ALA A 30 -8.93 10.54 14.01
N GLY A 31 -8.02 9.59 14.20
CA GLY A 31 -8.35 8.17 14.29
C GLY A 31 -7.16 7.25 14.05
N THR A 32 -7.41 5.94 14.13
CA THR A 32 -6.39 4.92 13.87
C THR A 32 -6.54 4.37 12.46
N TYR A 33 -5.45 4.39 11.69
CA TYR A 33 -5.40 4.02 10.28
C TYR A 33 -4.32 2.98 10.03
N ARG A 34 -4.37 2.35 8.86
CA ARG A 34 -3.29 1.52 8.32
C ARG A 34 -3.36 1.49 6.80
N PHE A 35 -2.26 1.15 6.15
CA PHE A 35 -2.25 0.85 4.73
C PHE A 35 -2.59 -0.62 4.51
N VAL A 36 -3.47 -0.87 3.53
CA VAL A 36 -3.76 -2.21 3.02
C VAL A 36 -3.47 -2.20 1.53
N HIS A 37 -2.52 -3.05 1.11
CA HIS A 37 -2.14 -3.23 -0.29
C HIS A 37 -2.65 -4.59 -0.77
N ARG A 38 -3.22 -4.61 -1.98
CA ARG A 38 -3.73 -5.82 -2.63
C ARG A 38 -3.14 -5.94 -4.01
N GLY A 39 -2.71 -7.13 -4.38
CA GLY A 39 -2.11 -7.37 -5.68
C GLY A 39 -2.20 -8.82 -6.12
N TYR A 40 -1.58 -9.11 -7.25
CA TYR A 40 -1.41 -10.47 -7.76
C TYR A 40 0.07 -10.74 -7.99
N SER A 41 0.52 -11.93 -7.63
CA SER A 41 1.82 -12.45 -8.05
C SER A 41 1.61 -13.50 -9.13
N LYS A 42 2.57 -13.62 -10.05
CA LYS A 42 2.54 -14.63 -11.10
C LYS A 42 3.60 -15.68 -10.80
N HIS A 43 3.18 -16.94 -10.67
CA HIS A 43 4.09 -18.08 -10.61
C HIS A 43 4.80 -18.25 -11.97
N LEU A 44 6.00 -18.83 -11.96
CA LEU A 44 6.79 -19.04 -13.19
C LEU A 44 6.00 -19.82 -14.27
N LEU A 45 5.16 -20.76 -13.84
CA LEU A 45 4.29 -21.58 -14.72
C LEU A 45 2.99 -20.88 -15.17
N GLY A 46 2.81 -19.59 -14.84
CA GLY A 46 1.73 -18.77 -15.40
C GLY A 46 0.55 -18.48 -14.47
N ALA A 47 0.38 -19.24 -13.40
CA ALA A 47 -0.73 -19.05 -12.44
C ALA A 47 -0.63 -17.70 -11.72
N LEU A 48 -1.75 -16.98 -11.59
CA LEU A 48 -1.86 -15.75 -10.81
C LEU A 48 -2.45 -16.05 -9.42
N THR A 49 -1.80 -15.55 -8.38
CA THR A 49 -2.24 -15.70 -7.00
C THR A 49 -2.45 -14.32 -6.39
N ALA A 50 -3.65 -14.07 -5.85
CA ALA A 50 -3.93 -12.84 -5.12
C ALA A 50 -3.16 -12.80 -3.80
N TYR A 51 -2.71 -11.62 -3.40
CA TYR A 51 -2.12 -11.39 -2.09
C TYR A 51 -2.60 -10.07 -1.48
N GLU A 52 -2.60 -10.03 -0.14
CA GLU A 52 -2.86 -8.84 0.66
C GLU A 52 -1.70 -8.61 1.63
N ALA A 53 -1.24 -7.38 1.74
CA ALA A 53 -0.24 -6.96 2.71
C ALA A 53 -0.75 -5.75 3.49
N THR A 54 -0.61 -5.81 4.81
CA THR A 54 -1.17 -4.80 5.72
C THR A 54 -0.07 -4.22 6.59
N SER A 55 0.02 -2.88 6.65
CA SER A 55 0.98 -2.20 7.50
C SER A 55 0.60 -2.29 8.98
N ASN A 56 1.54 -1.98 9.86
CA ASN A 56 1.20 -1.61 11.24
C ASN A 56 0.20 -0.45 11.25
N SER A 57 -0.61 -0.40 12.31
CA SER A 57 -1.53 0.70 12.53
C SER A 57 -0.78 1.95 12.99
N PHE A 58 -1.31 3.12 12.67
CA PHE A 58 -0.80 4.42 13.11
C PHE A 58 -1.96 5.34 13.48
N THR A 59 -1.75 6.23 14.44
CA THR A 59 -2.75 7.19 14.90
C THR A 59 -2.54 8.53 14.21
N MET A 60 -3.61 9.07 13.67
CA MET A 60 -3.66 10.45 13.19
C MET A 60 -4.33 11.31 14.26
N THR A 61 -3.63 12.35 14.68
CA THR A 61 -4.12 13.35 15.64
C THR A 61 -4.63 14.58 14.89
N ALA A 62 -5.50 15.36 15.55
CA ALA A 62 -6.05 16.61 15.01
C ALA A 62 -5.00 17.74 14.94
#